data_AF-A0A2K3Q9N8-F1
#
_entry.id   AF-A0A2K3Q9N8-F1
#
_cell.length_a   1.000
_cell.length_b   1.000
_cell.length_c   1.000
_cell.angle_alpha   90.00
_cell.angle_beta   90.00
_cell.angle_gamma   90.00
#
_symmetry.space_group_name_H-M   'P 1'
#
loop_
_entity.id
_entity.type
_entity.pdbx_description
1 polymer ?
#
loop_
_entity_poly.entity_id
_entity_poly.type
_entity_poly.pdbx_seq_one_letter_code
_entity_poly.pdbx_strand_id
1 'polypeptide(L)'
;MATGTAQSKLSQSGAPKAGLGSSHELLTCTIKSPPFSYAHLELATDGPDIIELDNLQVKSYCTAALRQFLGITGAAISIDILKAEGSECWVRVPRQDLGSFAAAITAWKGTNEGGTQCLLRIKQCSDWLGMMVGAAGQDRLWNS
;
A
#
# COMPACT_ATOMS: atom_id res chain seq x y z
N MET A 1 -69.83 34.35 -22.22
CA MET A 1 -68.99 33.86 -21.10
C MET A 1 -67.78 34.77 -21.04
N ALA A 2 -67.81 35.83 -20.23
CA ALA A 2 -67.48 35.89 -18.81
C ALA A 2 -66.14 36.65 -18.65
N THR A 3 -66.26 37.84 -18.08
CA THR A 3 -65.29 38.91 -17.85
C THR A 3 -64.45 38.72 -16.60
N GLY A 4 -63.28 39.39 -16.55
CA GLY A 4 -62.61 39.83 -15.32
C GLY A 4 -61.25 39.17 -15.04
N THR A 5 -60.28 39.72 -14.30
CA THR A 5 -60.01 41.03 -13.68
C THR A 5 -58.57 40.94 -13.10
N ALA A 6 -57.90 42.07 -12.91
CA ALA A 6 -56.99 42.40 -11.80
C ALA A 6 -55.54 41.87 -11.71
N GLN A 7 -54.69 42.84 -11.33
CA GLN A 7 -53.30 42.85 -10.90
C GLN A 7 -53.06 42.05 -9.59
N SER A 8 -51.81 41.64 -9.31
CA SER A 8 -51.03 42.10 -8.13
C SER A 8 -49.70 41.34 -7.90
N LYS A 9 -48.73 42.08 -7.36
CA LYS A 9 -47.39 41.68 -6.90
C LYS A 9 -47.43 40.62 -5.79
N LEU A 10 -46.38 39.80 -5.68
CA LEU A 10 -45.76 39.47 -4.40
C LEU A 10 -44.27 39.15 -4.58
N SER A 11 -43.44 39.98 -3.92
CA SER A 11 -42.01 39.77 -3.74
C SER A 11 -41.74 38.51 -2.93
N GLN A 12 -40.77 37.71 -3.34
CA GLN A 12 -40.00 36.90 -2.40
C GLN A 12 -38.55 37.33 -2.46
N SER A 13 -38.20 38.12 -1.45
CA SER A 13 -36.85 38.45 -1.01
C SER A 13 -36.15 37.15 -0.59
N GLY A 14 -35.22 36.67 -1.41
CA GLY A 14 -34.22 35.71 -0.97
C GLY A 14 -33.09 36.47 -0.31
N ALA A 15 -33.01 36.43 1.02
CA ALA A 15 -31.90 37.00 1.78
C ALA A 15 -30.54 36.47 1.27
N PRO A 16 -29.49 37.30 1.19
CA PRO A 16 -28.16 36.80 0.89
C PRO A 16 -27.71 35.91 2.05
N LYS A 17 -27.40 34.63 1.77
CA LYS A 17 -26.78 33.73 2.75
C LYS A 17 -25.46 34.36 3.20
N ALA A 18 -25.46 34.88 4.43
CA ALA A 18 -24.28 35.41 5.10
C ALA A 18 -23.16 34.35 5.08
N GLY A 19 -21.96 34.82 4.75
CA GLY A 19 -20.82 34.03 4.32
C GLY A 19 -20.47 32.86 5.23
N LEU A 20 -20.55 31.66 4.66
CA LEU A 20 -19.61 30.61 4.99
C LEU A 20 -18.26 31.07 4.43
N GLY A 21 -17.44 31.64 5.33
CA GLY A 21 -16.08 32.04 5.00
C GLY A 21 -15.37 30.88 4.32
N SER A 22 -14.75 31.18 3.18
CA SER A 22 -13.88 30.27 2.44
C SER A 22 -12.90 29.61 3.42
N SER A 23 -12.99 28.30 3.58
CA SER A 23 -11.96 27.54 4.29
C SER A 23 -10.68 27.67 3.46
N HIS A 24 -9.73 28.46 3.95
CA HIS A 24 -8.44 28.60 3.31
C HIS A 24 -7.48 27.59 3.93
N GLU A 25 -7.05 26.63 3.12
CA GLU A 25 -5.98 25.72 3.48
C GLU A 25 -4.69 26.52 3.65
N LEU A 26 -4.27 26.72 4.90
CA LEU A 26 -3.14 27.59 5.23
C LEU A 26 -1.80 27.01 4.82
N LEU A 27 -1.69 25.67 4.75
CA LEU A 27 -0.49 24.95 4.29
C LEU A 27 -0.81 23.46 4.10
N THR A 28 -0.76 22.98 2.86
CA THR A 28 -0.71 21.56 2.53
C THR A 28 0.74 21.08 2.66
N CYS A 29 1.07 20.36 3.72
CA CYS A 29 2.36 19.69 3.83
C CYS A 29 2.21 18.21 3.47
N THR A 30 2.46 17.88 2.20
CA THR A 30 2.66 16.48 1.76
C THR A 30 4.15 16.20 1.71
N ILE A 31 4.59 15.06 2.25
CA ILE A 31 5.98 14.61 2.06
C ILE A 31 6.15 14.33 0.58
N LYS A 32 6.90 15.18 -0.12
CA LYS A 32 7.11 15.08 -1.57
C LYS A 32 8.03 13.90 -1.94
N SER A 33 8.93 13.53 -1.05
CA SER A 33 9.93 12.47 -1.27
C SER A 33 10.09 11.62 0.00
N PRO A 34 9.24 10.59 0.20
CA PRO A 34 9.43 9.69 1.33
C PRO A 34 10.78 8.97 1.20
N PRO A 35 11.55 8.82 2.29
CA PRO A 35 12.88 8.18 2.23
C PRO A 35 12.78 6.66 2.02
N PHE A 36 11.63 6.06 2.33
CA PHE A 36 11.40 4.63 2.24
C PHE A 36 10.20 4.34 1.36
N SER A 37 10.25 3.17 0.74
CA SER A 37 9.10 2.51 0.13
C SER A 37 8.84 1.20 0.86
N TYR A 38 7.63 0.71 0.71
CA TYR A 38 7.12 -0.44 1.44
C TYR A 38 6.68 -1.53 0.47
N ALA A 39 6.90 -2.78 0.86
CA ALA A 39 6.47 -3.94 0.11
C ALA A 39 5.75 -4.93 1.02
N HIS A 40 4.64 -5.48 0.52
CA HIS A 40 3.91 -6.59 1.10
C HIS A 40 4.24 -7.85 0.31
N LEU A 41 4.78 -8.84 1.00
CA LEU A 41 5.20 -10.11 0.44
C LEU A 41 4.37 -11.25 1.03
N GLU A 42 4.21 -12.29 0.24
CA GLU A 42 3.60 -13.56 0.62
C GLU A 42 4.57 -14.70 0.31
N LEU A 43 4.71 -15.63 1.25
CA LEU A 43 5.35 -16.91 1.05
C LEU A 43 4.35 -17.86 0.38
N ALA A 44 4.66 -18.28 -0.84
CA ALA A 44 3.95 -19.36 -1.50
C ALA A 44 4.73 -20.67 -1.34
N THR A 45 4.02 -21.72 -0.94
CA THR A 45 4.53 -23.08 -0.79
C THR A 45 3.81 -24.00 -1.77
N ASP A 46 4.51 -25.01 -2.31
CA ASP A 46 3.93 -26.03 -3.19
C ASP A 46 3.42 -27.27 -2.42
N GLY A 47 3.72 -27.35 -1.12
CA GLY A 47 3.34 -28.45 -0.24
C GLY A 47 2.09 -28.17 0.60
N PRO A 48 1.51 -29.20 1.25
CA PRO A 48 0.39 -29.03 2.19
C PRO A 48 0.81 -28.34 3.49
N ASP A 49 2.10 -28.17 3.72
CA ASP A 49 2.65 -27.58 4.93
C ASP A 49 2.37 -26.08 4.99
N ILE A 50 1.73 -25.67 6.07
CA ILE A 50 1.56 -24.26 6.42
C ILE A 50 2.85 -23.82 7.11
N ILE A 51 3.68 -23.12 6.36
CA ILE A 51 4.94 -22.56 6.86
C ILE A 51 4.68 -21.13 7.32
N GLU A 52 4.87 -20.88 8.61
CA GLU A 52 4.82 -19.54 9.17
C GLU A 52 6.17 -18.84 8.98
N LEU A 53 6.11 -17.63 8.46
CA LEU A 53 7.25 -16.80 8.16
C LEU A 53 7.73 -16.10 9.44
N ASP A 54 8.93 -16.42 9.90
CA ASP A 54 9.56 -15.69 10.98
C ASP A 54 10.45 -14.53 10.47
N ASN A 55 10.85 -13.62 11.37
CA ASN A 55 11.69 -12.47 11.01
C ASN A 55 13.07 -12.89 10.46
N LEU A 56 13.61 -14.04 10.88
CA LEU A 56 14.92 -14.52 10.46
C LEU A 56 14.86 -15.06 9.03
N GLN A 57 13.81 -15.82 8.71
CA GLN A 57 13.51 -16.34 7.38
C GLN A 57 13.23 -15.21 6.41
N VAL A 58 12.41 -14.21 6.79
CA VAL A 58 12.20 -13.01 5.95
C VAL A 58 13.54 -12.37 5.59
N LYS A 59 14.40 -12.12 6.58
CA LYS A 59 15.72 -11.52 6.37
C LYS A 59 16.56 -12.40 5.45
N SER A 60 16.63 -13.70 5.75
CA SER A 60 17.42 -14.68 5.00
C SER A 60 17.00 -14.75 3.53
N TYR A 61 15.70 -14.89 3.25
CA TYR A 61 15.15 -15.00 1.91
C TYR A 61 15.32 -13.70 1.11
N CYS A 62 15.04 -12.54 1.73
CA CYS A 62 15.23 -11.25 1.05
C CYS A 62 16.71 -11.00 0.73
N THR A 63 17.63 -11.29 1.68
CA THR A 63 19.07 -11.17 1.45
C THR A 63 19.55 -12.17 0.38
N ALA A 64 19.04 -13.40 0.37
CA ALA A 64 19.37 -14.40 -0.66
C ALA A 64 18.89 -13.95 -2.04
N ALA A 65 17.66 -13.46 -2.16
CA ALA A 65 17.08 -12.93 -3.40
C ALA A 65 17.91 -11.76 -3.94
N LEU A 66 18.18 -10.77 -3.09
CA LEU A 66 18.98 -9.60 -3.46
C LEU A 66 20.41 -9.97 -3.84
N ARG A 67 21.03 -10.91 -3.12
CA ARG A 67 22.37 -11.41 -3.43
C ARG A 67 22.40 -12.17 -4.75
N GLN A 68 21.37 -12.96 -5.05
CA GLN A 68 21.26 -13.70 -6.31
C GLN A 68 21.14 -12.73 -7.50
N PHE A 69 20.36 -11.65 -7.35
CA PHE A 69 20.05 -10.73 -8.44
C PHE A 69 21.11 -9.62 -8.64
N LEU A 70 21.63 -9.06 -7.55
CA LEU A 70 22.52 -7.88 -7.56
C LEU A 70 23.89 -8.15 -6.91
N GLY A 71 24.16 -9.37 -6.46
CA GLY A 71 25.42 -9.72 -5.81
C GLY A 71 25.60 -9.10 -4.43
N ILE A 72 26.86 -8.81 -4.06
CA ILE A 72 27.22 -8.25 -2.76
C ILE A 72 26.55 -6.90 -2.51
N THR A 73 26.39 -6.08 -3.56
CA THR A 73 25.71 -4.78 -3.48
C THR A 73 24.25 -4.93 -3.06
N GLY A 74 23.53 -5.91 -3.63
CA GLY A 74 22.16 -6.19 -3.22
C GLY A 74 22.06 -6.61 -1.76
N ALA A 75 22.98 -7.47 -1.31
CA ALA A 75 23.01 -7.91 0.09
C ALA A 75 23.25 -6.76 1.09
N ALA A 76 23.80 -5.62 0.64
CA ALA A 76 24.01 -4.43 1.45
C ALA A 76 22.80 -3.48 1.49
N ILE A 77 21.74 -3.72 0.71
CA ILE A 77 20.52 -2.91 0.78
C ILE A 77 19.89 -3.07 2.16
N SER A 78 19.63 -1.95 2.83
CA SER A 78 19.02 -1.95 4.16
C SER A 78 17.55 -2.36 4.06
N ILE A 79 17.21 -3.52 4.62
CA ILE A 79 15.82 -3.98 4.73
C ILE A 79 15.45 -4.04 6.21
N ASP A 80 14.34 -3.37 6.54
CA ASP A 80 13.72 -3.46 7.85
C ASP A 80 12.37 -4.16 7.76
N ILE A 81 12.16 -5.11 8.66
CA ILE A 81 10.93 -5.90 8.75
C ILE A 81 9.99 -5.16 9.68
N LEU A 82 8.80 -4.83 9.18
CA LEU A 82 7.78 -4.13 9.94
C LEU A 82 6.84 -5.10 10.65
N LYS A 83 6.51 -6.20 9.96
CA LYS A 83 5.62 -7.24 10.45
C LYS A 83 5.84 -8.53 9.66
N ALA A 84 5.82 -9.67 10.34
CA ALA A 84 5.71 -10.99 9.75
C ALA A 84 4.59 -11.73 10.50
N GLU A 85 3.61 -12.24 9.77
CA GLU A 85 2.46 -12.95 10.33
C GLU A 85 1.96 -14.00 9.34
N GLY A 86 1.86 -15.26 9.79
CA GLY A 86 1.49 -16.37 8.91
C GLY A 86 2.44 -16.46 7.72
N SER A 87 1.92 -16.53 6.49
CA SER A 87 2.72 -16.52 5.26
C SER A 87 3.04 -15.11 4.74
N GLU A 88 2.59 -14.04 5.40
CA GLU A 88 2.73 -12.67 4.90
C GLU A 88 3.76 -11.87 5.69
N CYS A 89 4.44 -10.95 5.00
CA CYS A 89 5.30 -9.98 5.66
C CYS A 89 5.32 -8.61 4.98
N TRP A 90 5.60 -7.59 5.79
CA TRP A 90 5.72 -6.21 5.39
C TRP A 90 7.13 -5.73 5.67
N VAL A 91 7.78 -5.22 4.64
CA VAL A 91 9.14 -4.70 4.73
C VAL A 91 9.19 -3.27 4.22
N ARG A 92 10.17 -2.52 4.72
CA ARG A 92 10.57 -1.24 4.13
C ARG A 92 11.97 -1.33 3.56
N VAL A 93 12.17 -0.61 2.47
CA VAL A 93 13.45 -0.46 1.77
C VAL A 93 13.67 1.01 1.40
N PRO A 94 14.91 1.47 1.20
CA PRO A 94 15.16 2.79 0.67
C PRO A 94 14.42 2.97 -0.65
N ARG A 95 13.82 4.14 -0.85
CA ARG A 95 12.93 4.39 -1.99
C ARG A 95 13.59 4.12 -3.34
N GLN A 96 14.86 4.49 -3.49
CA GLN A 96 15.63 4.25 -4.71
C GLN A 96 15.85 2.76 -5.02
N ASP A 97 15.79 1.90 -4.01
CA ASP A 97 16.09 0.48 -4.12
C ASP A 97 14.82 -0.37 -4.34
N LEU A 98 13.62 0.22 -4.29
CA LEU A 98 12.36 -0.52 -4.44
C LEU A 98 12.28 -1.30 -5.75
N GLY A 99 12.68 -0.69 -6.87
CA GLY A 99 12.65 -1.36 -8.19
C GLY A 99 13.58 -2.57 -8.25
N SER A 100 14.82 -2.38 -7.79
CA SER A 100 15.82 -3.44 -7.71
C SER A 100 15.42 -4.56 -6.73
N PHE A 101 14.83 -4.18 -5.60
CA PHE A 101 14.26 -5.10 -4.62
C PHE A 101 13.13 -5.92 -5.23
N ALA A 102 12.16 -5.27 -5.87
CA ALA A 102 11.01 -5.95 -6.47
C ALA A 102 11.44 -6.94 -7.57
N ALA A 103 12.39 -6.54 -8.41
CA ALA A 103 12.97 -7.41 -9.43
C ALA A 103 13.69 -8.61 -8.81
N ALA A 104 14.48 -8.39 -7.75
CA ALA A 104 15.20 -9.47 -7.07
C ALA A 104 14.27 -10.49 -6.41
N ILE A 105 13.23 -10.05 -5.71
CA ILE A 105 12.24 -10.95 -5.10
C ILE A 105 11.52 -11.76 -6.19
N THR A 106 11.11 -11.11 -7.28
CA THR A 106 10.41 -11.78 -8.39
C THR A 106 11.30 -12.80 -9.12
N ALA A 107 12.60 -12.52 -9.24
CA ALA A 107 13.57 -13.41 -9.89
C ALA A 107 14.13 -14.51 -8.97
N TRP A 108 13.79 -14.49 -7.68
CA TRP A 108 14.29 -15.45 -6.72
C TRP A 108 13.64 -16.82 -6.92
N LYS A 109 14.46 -17.87 -6.95
CA LYS A 109 14.00 -19.24 -7.24
C LYS A 109 13.29 -19.91 -6.06
N GLY A 110 13.35 -19.29 -4.88
CA GLY A 110 12.89 -19.89 -3.65
C GLY A 110 13.95 -20.76 -2.98
N THR A 111 13.53 -21.39 -1.89
CA THR A 111 14.26 -22.45 -1.19
C THR A 111 13.48 -23.76 -1.27
N ASN A 112 14.17 -24.89 -1.12
CA ASN A 112 13.55 -26.19 -0.97
C ASN A 112 13.91 -26.71 0.41
N GLU A 113 12.93 -26.70 1.31
CA GLU A 113 13.08 -27.24 2.67
C GLU A 113 12.22 -28.50 2.78
N GLY A 114 12.86 -29.64 3.04
CA GLY A 114 12.15 -30.91 3.27
C GLY A 114 11.35 -31.43 2.06
N GLY A 115 11.62 -30.97 0.85
CA GLY A 115 10.84 -31.31 -0.35
C GLY A 115 9.74 -30.30 -0.69
N THR A 116 9.47 -29.34 0.19
CA THR A 116 8.52 -28.25 -0.04
C THR A 116 9.25 -27.04 -0.64
N GLN A 117 8.88 -26.67 -1.86
CA GLN A 117 9.39 -25.44 -2.47
C GLN A 117 8.69 -24.23 -1.87
N CYS A 118 9.47 -23.28 -1.37
CA CYS A 118 9.01 -22.04 -0.78
C CYS A 118 9.53 -20.85 -1.60
N LEU A 119 8.65 -19.94 -2.01
CA LEU A 119 9.01 -18.78 -2.82
C LEU A 119 8.34 -17.50 -2.29
N LEU A 120 9.04 -16.38 -2.38
CA LEU A 120 8.47 -15.08 -2.02
C LEU A 120 7.78 -14.45 -3.24
N ARG A 121 6.58 -13.94 -3.04
CA ARG A 121 5.77 -13.23 -4.04
C ARG A 121 5.48 -11.82 -3.55
N ILE A 122 5.52 -10.86 -4.47
CA ILE A 122 5.10 -9.49 -4.18
C ILE A 122 3.58 -9.40 -4.35
N LYS A 123 2.88 -9.00 -3.29
CA LYS A 123 1.44 -8.68 -3.34
C LYS A 123 1.23 -7.23 -3.74
N GLN A 124 1.96 -6.33 -3.08
CA GLN A 124 1.80 -4.89 -3.26
C GLN A 124 3.09 -4.14 -2.93
N CYS A 125 3.29 -3.00 -3.57
CA CYS A 125 4.30 -2.02 -3.20
C CYS A 125 3.69 -0.61 -3.16
N SER A 126 4.16 0.24 -2.25
CA SER A 126 3.80 1.65 -2.21
C SER A 126 4.87 2.48 -1.52
N ASP A 127 4.98 3.75 -1.89
CA ASP A 127 5.78 4.75 -1.16
C ASP A 127 5.14 5.13 0.20
N TRP A 128 3.88 4.75 0.43
CA TRP A 128 3.12 5.08 1.62
C TRP A 128 2.51 3.84 2.27
N LEU A 129 2.90 3.54 3.51
CA LEU A 129 2.38 2.40 4.26
C LEU A 129 0.85 2.41 4.37
N GLY A 130 0.24 3.59 4.57
CA GLY A 130 -1.21 3.73 4.68
C GLY A 130 -1.99 3.27 3.44
N MET A 131 -1.41 3.39 2.25
CA MET A 131 -2.04 2.87 1.01
C MET A 131 -2.06 1.34 0.96
N MET A 132 -1.09 0.67 1.59
CA MET A 132 -1.05 -0.79 1.62
C MET A 132 -1.99 -1.37 2.68
N VAL A 133 -2.02 -0.76 3.87
CA VAL A 133 -2.90 -1.22 4.95
C VAL A 133 -4.38 -0.90 4.67
N GLY A 134 -4.65 0.25 4.03
CA GLY A 134 -6.00 0.68 3.70
C GLY A 134 -6.68 -0.18 2.63
N ALA A 135 -5.93 -0.73 1.67
CA ALA A 135 -6.49 -1.54 0.58
C ALA A 135 -7.13 -2.85 1.09
N ALA A 136 -6.53 -3.50 2.09
CA ALA A 136 -7.05 -4.75 2.66
C ALA A 136 -8.43 -4.61 3.35
N GLY A 137 -8.79 -3.39 3.79
CA GLY A 137 -10.08 -3.10 4.42
C GLY A 137 -11.16 -2.57 3.48
N GLN A 138 -10.80 -2.16 2.26
CA GLN A 138 -11.72 -1.48 1.34
C GLN A 138 -12.83 -2.39 0.80
N ASP A 139 -12.56 -3.69 0.61
CA ASP A 139 -13.58 -4.65 0.18
C ASP A 139 -14.73 -4.80 1.18
N ARG A 140 -14.49 -4.52 2.46
CA ARG A 140 -15.55 -4.55 3.49
C ARG A 140 -16.46 -3.31 3.43
N LEU A 141 -15.98 -2.20 2.89
CA LEU A 141 -16.71 -0.92 2.88
C LEU A 141 -17.91 -0.93 1.91
N TRP A 142 -17.81 -1.67 0.81
CA TRP A 142 -18.85 -1.71 -0.23
C TRP A 142 -19.78 -2.92 -0.11
N ASN A 143 -19.39 -3.94 0.67
CA ASN A 143 -20.17 -5.15 0.90
C ASN A 143 -20.90 -5.15 2.26
N SER A 144 -21.10 -3.96 2.85
CA SER A 144 -21.85 -3.73 4.10
C SER A 144 -23.31 -3.40 3.85
#